data_AF-A0A9E3YET2-F1
#
_entry.id   AF-A0A9E3YET2-F1
#
_cell.length_a   1.000
_cell.length_b   1.000
_cell.length_c   1.000
_cell.angle_alpha   90.00
_cell.angle_beta   90.00
_cell.angle_gamma   90.00
#
_symmetry.space_group_name_H-M   'P 1'
#
loop_
_entity.id
_entity.type
_entity.pdbx_description
1 polymer ?
#
loop_
_entity_poly.entity_id
_entity_poly.type
_entity_poly.pdbx_seq_one_letter_code
_entity_poly.pdbx_strand_id
1 'polypeptide(L)'
;VAARCGVPIVPMGIGGSENAMPKGRNFIYPVKVHLVVGEPIMPPARKESGRVSRKAVQQTTLELREVLQDLYDKAQVRAGNQNQYDRAVEPPPMD
;
A
#
# COMPACT_ATOMS: atom_id res chain seq x y z
N VAL A 1 7.04 11.56 5.20
CA VAL A 1 7.66 11.46 6.55
C VAL A 1 8.93 10.61 6.53
N ALA A 2 8.84 9.34 6.14
CA ALA A 2 9.97 8.39 6.10
C ALA A 2 11.28 8.95 5.51
N ALA A 3 11.21 9.57 4.32
CA ALA A 3 12.38 10.17 3.67
C ALA A 3 13.06 11.27 4.52
N ARG A 4 12.28 12.11 5.21
CA ARG A 4 12.83 13.15 6.11
C ARG A 4 13.42 12.52 7.37
N CYS A 5 12.82 11.47 7.89
CA CYS A 5 13.26 10.81 9.11
C CYS A 5 14.40 9.80 8.89
N GLY A 6 14.63 9.35 7.65
CA GLY A 6 15.63 8.33 7.36
C GLY A 6 15.25 6.95 7.89
N VAL A 7 13.96 6.68 8.08
CA VAL A 7 13.47 5.38 8.60
C VAL A 7 12.88 4.51 7.49
N PRO A 8 13.02 3.18 7.57
CA PRO A 8 12.40 2.24 6.63
C PRO A 8 10.88 2.33 6.61
N ILE A 9 10.28 2.02 5.47
CA ILE A 9 8.83 1.84 5.31
C ILE A 9 8.55 0.35 5.29
N VAL A 10 7.64 -0.14 6.15
CA VAL A 10 7.19 -1.55 6.12
C VAL A 10 5.83 -1.60 5.42
N PRO A 11 5.75 -2.07 4.15
CA PRO A 11 4.50 -2.13 3.42
C PRO A 11 3.62 -3.30 3.89
N MET A 12 2.31 -3.12 3.82
CA MET A 12 1.32 -4.10 4.26
C MET A 12 0.12 -4.10 3.32
N GLY A 13 -0.30 -5.28 2.88
CA GLY A 13 -1.57 -5.52 2.21
C GLY A 13 -2.62 -6.02 3.21
N ILE A 14 -3.84 -5.48 3.12
CA ILE A 14 -4.98 -5.85 3.98
C ILE A 14 -6.10 -6.38 3.08
N GLY A 15 -6.51 -7.62 3.30
CA GLY A 15 -7.58 -8.27 2.55
C GLY A 15 -8.78 -8.58 3.42
N GLY A 16 -9.99 -8.42 2.88
CA GLY A 16 -11.26 -8.74 3.55
C GLY A 16 -11.82 -7.66 4.49
N SER A 17 -11.04 -6.65 4.88
CA SER A 17 -11.51 -5.59 5.78
C SER A 17 -12.62 -4.72 5.19
N GLU A 18 -12.59 -4.45 3.89
CA GLU A 18 -13.65 -3.69 3.20
C GLU A 18 -15.02 -4.37 3.35
N ASN A 19 -15.07 -5.71 3.38
CA ASN A 19 -16.33 -6.45 3.57
C ASN A 19 -16.82 -6.43 5.02
N ALA A 20 -15.93 -6.17 5.98
CA ALA A 20 -16.31 -6.08 7.38
C ALA A 20 -17.21 -4.87 7.62
N MET A 21 -16.86 -3.72 7.03
CA MET A 21 -17.62 -2.49 7.09
C MET A 21 -17.28 -1.60 5.89
N PRO A 22 -18.01 -1.73 4.77
CA PRO A 22 -17.75 -0.94 3.57
C PRO A 22 -17.95 0.56 3.83
N LYS A 23 -17.31 1.40 3.01
CA LYS A 23 -17.54 2.86 3.07
C LYS A 23 -19.03 3.19 2.99
N GLY A 24 -19.50 4.11 3.84
CA GLY A 24 -20.90 4.54 3.90
C GLY A 24 -21.85 3.56 4.62
N ARG A 25 -21.34 2.52 5.28
CA ARG A 25 -22.14 1.59 6.09
C ARG A 25 -21.92 1.84 7.57
N ASN A 26 -22.94 1.56 8.39
CA ASN A 26 -22.94 1.79 9.84
C ASN A 26 -22.85 0.49 10.68
N PHE A 27 -22.85 -0.68 10.04
CA PHE A 27 -22.88 -1.97 10.72
C PHE A 27 -21.70 -2.84 10.29
N ILE A 28 -21.11 -3.57 11.25
CA ILE A 28 -19.94 -4.43 11.06
C ILE A 28 -20.39 -5.89 10.94
N TYR A 29 -19.87 -6.61 9.94
CA TYR A 29 -20.09 -8.04 9.77
C TYR A 29 -18.83 -8.85 10.09
N PRO A 30 -18.93 -9.99 10.79
CA PRO A 30 -17.80 -10.89 10.99
C PRO A 30 -17.32 -11.48 9.66
N VAL A 31 -16.10 -11.14 9.26
CA VAL A 31 -15.44 -11.65 8.04
C VAL A 31 -13.99 -12.03 8.34
N LYS A 32 -13.40 -12.90 7.51
CA LYS A 32 -11.97 -13.21 7.60
C LYS A 32 -11.16 -12.04 7.06
N VAL A 33 -10.20 -11.57 7.86
CA VAL A 33 -9.26 -10.51 7.48
C VAL A 33 -7.85 -11.08 7.44
N HIS A 34 -7.12 -10.80 6.37
CA HIS A 34 -5.74 -11.25 6.18
C HIS A 34 -4.79 -10.07 6.03
N LEU A 35 -3.68 -10.12 6.74
CA LEU A 35 -2.58 -9.16 6.64
C LEU A 35 -1.38 -9.85 5.99
N VAL A 36 -0.79 -9.19 4.99
CA VAL A 36 0.45 -9.64 4.35
C VAL A 36 1.48 -8.53 4.48
N VAL A 37 2.54 -8.81 5.25
CA VAL A 37 3.64 -7.87 5.49
C VAL A 37 4.69 -8.10 4.41
N GLY A 38 5.14 -7.01 3.78
CA GLY A 38 6.22 -7.03 2.80
C GLY A 38 7.57 -6.63 3.41
N GLU A 39 8.60 -6.72 2.58
CA GLU A 39 9.96 -6.35 2.95
C GLU A 39 10.09 -4.83 3.18
N PRO A 40 10.92 -4.40 4.16
CA PRO A 40 11.17 -2.99 4.39
C PRO A 40 11.78 -2.29 3.16
N ILE A 41 11.20 -1.16 2.77
CA ILE A 41 11.73 -0.27 1.72
C ILE A 41 12.54 0.83 2.40
N MET A 42 13.81 0.95 2.02
CA MET A 42 14.68 1.98 2.56
C MET A 42 14.34 3.36 1.98
N PRO A 43 14.37 4.43 2.78
CA PRO A 43 14.13 5.77 2.28
C PRO A 43 15.26 6.21 1.33
N PRO A 44 14.98 7.16 0.43
CA PRO A 44 16.00 7.69 -0.46
C PRO A 44 17.12 8.37 0.32
N ALA A 45 18.35 8.21 -0.15
CA ALA A 45 19.53 8.84 0.45
C ALA A 45 19.42 10.37 0.46
N ARG A 46 20.00 11.00 1.49
CA ARG A 46 20.13 12.45 1.59
C ARG A 46 21.28 12.93 0.69
N LYS A 47 21.12 14.09 0.06
CA LYS A 47 22.25 14.79 -0.56
C LYS A 47 23.20 15.31 0.52
N GLU A 48 24.42 15.67 0.13
CA GLU A 48 25.41 16.30 1.02
C GLU A 48 24.87 17.55 1.75
N SER A 49 23.96 18.30 1.10
CA SER A 49 23.25 19.44 1.71
C SER A 49 22.21 19.08 2.78
N GLY A 50 22.07 17.79 3.12
CA GLY A 50 21.06 17.28 4.06
C GLY A 50 19.64 17.21 3.49
N ARG A 51 19.40 17.74 2.30
CA ARG A 51 18.09 17.73 1.62
C ARG A 51 17.84 16.42 0.89
N VAL A 52 16.59 15.96 0.93
CA VAL A 52 16.13 14.83 0.09
C VAL A 52 15.61 15.36 -1.24
N SER A 53 15.98 14.71 -2.34
CA SER A 53 15.47 15.04 -3.67
C SER A 53 13.97 14.74 -3.80
N ARG A 54 13.17 15.68 -4.31
CA ARG A 54 11.75 15.46 -4.62
C ARG A 54 11.57 14.30 -5.61
N LYS A 55 12.43 14.21 -6.63
CA LYS A 55 12.41 13.11 -7.61
C LYS A 55 12.67 11.76 -6.94
N ALA A 56 13.60 11.70 -5.99
CA ALA A 56 13.90 10.44 -5.28
C ALA A 56 12.72 10.01 -4.40
N VAL A 57 12.06 10.96 -3.71
CA VAL A 57 10.84 10.66 -2.95
C VAL A 57 9.74 10.12 -3.87
N GLN A 58 9.51 10.76 -5.02
CA GLN A 58 8.53 10.28 -6.00
C GLN A 58 8.84 8.86 -6.48
N GLN A 59 10.10 8.56 -6.77
CA GLN A 59 10.51 7.22 -7.17
C GLN A 59 10.22 6.17 -6.09
N THR A 60 10.55 6.47 -4.82
CA THR A 60 10.23 5.58 -3.70
C THR A 60 8.72 5.43 -3.51
N THR A 61 7.93 6.48 -3.74
CA THR A 61 6.45 6.39 -3.71
C THR A 61 5.92 5.47 -4.81
N LEU A 62 6.48 5.54 -6.03
CA LEU A 62 6.09 4.66 -7.13
C LEU A 62 6.43 3.20 -6.83
N GLU A 63 7.64 2.93 -6.33
CA GLU A 63 8.05 1.59 -5.88
C GLU A 63 7.13 1.05 -4.78
N LEU A 64 6.85 1.87 -3.77
CA LEU A 64 5.94 1.51 -2.68
C LEU A 64 4.54 1.16 -3.21
N ARG A 65 4.03 1.90 -4.21
CA ARG A 65 2.73 1.65 -4.81
C ARG A 65 2.67 0.26 -5.46
N GLU A 66 3.69 -0.13 -6.22
CA GLU A 66 3.75 -1.46 -6.84
C GLU A 66 3.77 -2.57 -5.78
N VAL A 67 4.62 -2.43 -4.77
CA VAL A 67 4.72 -3.41 -3.68
C VAL A 67 3.41 -3.51 -2.90
N LEU A 68 2.76 -2.38 -2.60
CA LEU A 68 1.47 -2.39 -1.91
C LEU A 68 0.39 -3.10 -2.75
N GLN A 69 0.38 -2.91 -4.07
CA GLN A 69 -0.56 -3.59 -4.94
C GLN A 69 -0.34 -5.12 -4.93
N ASP A 70 0.91 -5.59 -5.03
CA ASP A 70 1.25 -7.00 -4.91
C ASP A 70 0.79 -7.61 -3.57
N LEU A 71 1.04 -6.89 -2.47
CA LEU A 71 0.65 -7.35 -1.13
C LEU A 71 -0.86 -7.36 -0.95
N TYR A 72 -1.56 -6.36 -1.49
CA TYR A 72 -3.01 -6.29 -1.46
C TYR A 72 -3.63 -7.46 -2.23
N ASP A 73 -3.16 -7.74 -3.45
CA ASP A 73 -3.66 -8.85 -4.25
C ASP A 73 -3.47 -10.19 -3.52
N LYS A 74 -2.29 -10.41 -2.91
CA LYS A 74 -2.01 -11.60 -2.08
C LYS A 74 -2.95 -11.68 -0.87
N ALA A 75 -3.19 -10.57 -0.19
CA ALA A 75 -4.07 -10.52 0.98
C ALA A 75 -5.52 -10.82 0.61
N GLN A 76 -5.98 -10.28 -0.53
CA GLN A 76 -7.32 -10.47 -1.09
C GLN A 76 -7.57 -11.93 -1.47
N VAL A 77 -6.61 -12.58 -2.14
CA VAL A 77 -6.66 -14.03 -2.43
C VAL A 77 -6.79 -14.84 -1.13
N ARG A 78 -6.01 -14.52 -0.09
CA ARG A 78 -6.12 -15.21 1.22
C ARG A 78 -7.48 -15.01 1.89
N ALA A 79 -8.07 -13.82 1.74
CA ALA A 79 -9.40 -13.48 2.24
C ALA A 79 -10.55 -14.11 1.43
N GLY A 80 -10.25 -14.85 0.36
CA GLY A 80 -11.25 -15.50 -0.49
C GLY A 80 -11.94 -14.55 -1.46
N ASN A 81 -11.41 -13.34 -1.66
CA ASN A 81 -11.95 -12.35 -2.59
C ASN A 81 -10.86 -11.99 -3.59
N GLN A 82 -10.90 -12.50 -4.81
CA GLN A 82 -9.90 -12.12 -5.80
C GLN A 82 -10.05 -10.64 -6.15
N ASN A 83 -8.93 -9.92 -6.20
CA ASN A 83 -8.97 -8.52 -6.61
C ASN A 83 -9.46 -8.42 -8.07
N GLN A 84 -10.49 -7.60 -8.31
CA GLN A 84 -11.12 -7.43 -9.63
C GLN A 84 -10.48 -6.29 -10.44
N TYR A 85 -9.57 -5.51 -9.84
CA TYR A 85 -8.84 -4.48 -10.56
C TYR A 85 -7.79 -5.12 -11.46
N ASP A 86 -7.96 -4.97 -12.77
CA ASP A 86 -6.94 -5.28 -13.75
C ASP A 86 -5.82 -4.23 -13.66
N ARG A 87 -4.57 -4.68 -13.45
CA ARG A 87 -3.40 -3.79 -13.40
C ARG A 87 -3.15 -3.07 -14.71
N ALA A 88 -3.64 -3.59 -15.83
CA ALA A 88 -3.54 -2.93 -17.13
C ALA A 88 -4.50 -1.73 -17.25
N VAL A 89 -5.46 -1.59 -16.35
CA VAL A 89 -6.43 -0.50 -16.31
C VAL A 89 -6.01 0.48 -15.22
N GLU A 90 -5.67 1.71 -15.61
CA GLU A 90 -5.35 2.75 -14.66
C GLU A 90 -6.56 2.97 -13.73
N PRO A 91 -6.38 2.99 -12.40
CA PRO A 91 -7.49 3.15 -11.49
C PRO A 91 -8.21 4.46 -11.80
N PRO A 92 -9.56 4.49 -11.73
CA PRO A 92 -10.29 5.72 -11.92
C PRO A 92 -9.75 6.79 -10.96
N PRO A 93 -9.71 8.06 -11.38
CA PRO A 93 -9.31 9.14 -10.49
C PRO A 93 -10.14 9.06 -9.22
N MET A 94 -9.46 9.08 -8.08
CA MET A 94 -10.12 9.11 -6.78
C MET A 94 -10.58 10.55 -6.57
N ASP A 95 -11.88 10.78 -6.69
CA ASP A 95 -12.54 12.07 -6.44
C ASP A 95 -12.31 12.59 -5.00
#